data_AF-F7QY95-F1
#
_entry.id   AF-F7QY95-F1
#
_cell.length_a   1.000
_cell.length_b   1.000
_cell.length_c   1.000
_cell.angle_alpha   90.00
_cell.angle_beta   90.00
_cell.angle_gamma   90.00
#
_symmetry.space_group_name_H-M   'P 1'
#
loop_
_entity.id
_entity.type
_entity.pdbx_description
1 polymer ?
#
loop_
_entity_poly.entity_id
_entity_poly.type
_entity_poly.pdbx_seq_one_letter_code
_entity_poly.pdbx_strand_id
1 'polypeptide(L)' 'MGLACFAGGFFAARKYMEDYLKKNPPINEQMLRTMMVQMGQKPSEKKLHQMMAAMKANMDKK' A
#
# COMPACT_ATOMS: atom_id res chain seq x y z
N MET A 1 -19.06 -8.40 27.14
CA MET A 1 -18.11 -7.27 27.26
C MET A 1 -16.82 -7.45 26.44
N GLY A 2 -16.24 -8.66 26.32
CA GLY A 2 -14.92 -8.85 25.68
C GLY A 2 -14.82 -8.69 24.14
N LEU A 3 -15.89 -8.93 23.37
CA LEU A 3 -15.83 -8.88 21.90
C LEU A 3 -16.01 -7.46 21.32
N ALA A 4 -16.76 -6.60 22.01
CA ALA A 4 -17.03 -5.23 21.56
C ALA A 4 -15.76 -4.35 21.57
N CYS A 5 -14.89 -4.53 22.58
CA CYS A 5 -13.60 -3.83 22.63
C CYS A 5 -12.64 -4.30 21.53
N PHE A 6 -12.65 -5.60 21.20
CA PHE A 6 -11.79 -6.14 20.15
C PHE A 6 -12.22 -5.67 18.76
N ALA A 7 -13.52 -5.70 18.46
CA ALA A 7 -14.05 -5.20 17.20
C ALA A 7 -13.87 -3.68 17.05
N GLY A 8 -14.10 -2.90 18.12
CA GLY A 8 -13.89 -1.46 18.13
C GLY A 8 -12.42 -1.06 17.95
N GLY A 9 -11.50 -1.74 18.65
CA GLY A 9 -10.06 -1.53 18.53
C GLY A 9 -9.52 -1.92 17.15
N PHE A 10 -9.96 -3.06 16.60
CA PHE A 10 -9.57 -3.50 15.26
C PHE A 10 -10.03 -2.53 14.17
N PHE A 11 -11.26 -2.04 14.26
CA PHE A 11 -11.80 -1.11 13.27
C PHE A 11 -11.14 0.27 13.35
N ALA A 12 -10.88 0.77 14.57
CA ALA A 12 -10.15 2.01 14.78
C ALA A 12 -8.71 1.92 14.25
N ALA A 13 -7.98 0.85 14.57
CA ALA A 13 -6.62 0.62 14.07
C ALA A 13 -6.60 0.51 12.53
N ARG A 14 -7.55 -0.21 11.94
CA ARG A 14 -7.68 -0.32 10.48
C ARG A 14 -7.86 1.04 9.82
N LYS A 15 -8.78 1.86 10.35
CA LYS A 15 -9.05 3.21 9.81
C LYS A 15 -7.82 4.11 9.97
N TYR A 16 -7.15 4.04 11.11
CA TYR A 16 -5.94 4.82 11.38
C TYR A 16 -4.78 4.43 10.44
N MET A 17 -4.59 3.14 10.17
CA MET A 17 -3.60 2.67 9.20
C MET A 17 -3.97 3.08 7.77
N GLU A 18 -5.25 3.02 7.40
CA GLU A 18 -5.70 3.44 6.07
C GLU A 18 -5.45 4.94 5.85
N ASP A 19 -5.76 5.78 6.84
CA ASP A 19 -5.49 7.23 6.78
C ASP A 19 -3.98 7.54 6.77
N TYR A 20 -3.18 6.76 7.51
CA TYR A 20 -1.72 6.90 7.54
C TYR A 20 -1.08 6.53 6.18
N LEU A 21 -1.49 5.40 5.59
CA LEU A 21 -1.03 4.93 4.29
C LEU A 21 -1.52 5.82 3.14
N LYS A 22 -2.67 6.49 3.28
CA LYS A 22 -3.15 7.49 2.32
C LYS A 22 -2.32 8.78 2.36
N LYS A 23 -1.97 9.27 3.55
CA LYS A 23 -1.17 10.50 3.71
C LYS A 23 0.30 10.33 3.32
N ASN A 24 0.88 9.16 3.57
CA ASN A 24 2.22 8.80 3.12
C ASN A 24 2.17 7.43 2.45
N PRO A 25 1.81 7.36 1.16
CA PRO A 25 1.85 6.10 0.44
C PRO A 25 3.28 5.57 0.50
N PRO A 26 3.55 4.38 1.08
CA PRO A 26 4.90 3.84 1.15
C PRO A 26 5.45 3.44 -0.23
N ILE A 27 4.68 3.65 -1.30
CA ILE A 27 4.98 3.26 -2.67
C ILE A 27 5.95 4.27 -3.27
N ASN A 28 7.23 3.91 -3.27
CA ASN A 28 8.29 4.55 -4.04
C ASN A 28 8.89 3.55 -5.05
N GLU A 29 9.75 4.01 -5.95
CA GLU A 29 10.39 3.16 -6.96
C GLU A 29 11.21 2.00 -6.37
N GLN A 30 11.88 2.22 -5.23
CA GLN A 30 12.65 1.17 -4.57
C GLN A 30 11.75 0.07 -4.01
N MET A 31 10.60 0.43 -3.44
CA MET A 31 9.67 -0.52 -2.84
C MET A 31 8.98 -1.36 -3.92
N LEU A 32 8.52 -0.74 -5.01
CA LEU A 32 7.99 -1.45 -6.17
C LEU A 32 9.04 -2.37 -6.81
N ARG A 33 10.29 -1.90 -6.93
CA ARG A 33 11.40 -2.71 -7.42
C ARG A 33 11.66 -3.92 -6.53
N THR A 34 11.64 -3.73 -5.22
CA THR A 34 11.80 -4.80 -4.23
C THR A 34 10.64 -5.80 -4.33
N MET A 35 9.42 -5.30 -4.48
CA MET A 35 8.22 -6.12 -4.69
C MET A 35 8.32 -6.96 -5.97
N MET A 36 8.76 -6.35 -7.08
CA MET A 36 8.99 -7.08 -8.34
C MET A 36 10.04 -8.19 -8.16
N VAL A 37 11.15 -7.90 -7.49
CA VAL A 37 12.22 -8.88 -7.22
C VAL A 37 11.71 -10.01 -6.33
N GLN A 38 10.94 -9.71 -5.28
CA GLN A 38 10.31 -10.71 -4.41
C GLN A 38 9.34 -11.61 -5.18
N MET A 39 8.67 -11.08 -6.21
CA MET A 39 7.79 -11.83 -7.10
C MET A 39 8.55 -12.59 -8.22
N GLY A 40 9.88 -12.56 -8.23
CA GLY A 40 10.68 -13.17 -9.29
C GLY A 40 10.61 -12.45 -10.64
N GLN A 41 10.00 -11.26 -10.70
CA GLN A 41 9.98 -10.44 -11.89
C GLN A 41 11.25 -9.61 -11.97
N LYS A 42 11.90 -9.62 -13.13
CA LYS A 42 13.02 -8.73 -13.41
C LYS A 42 12.52 -7.28 -13.40
N PRO A 43 13.01 -6.41 -12.49
CA PRO A 43 12.59 -5.02 -12.47
C PRO A 43 13.19 -4.30 -13.69
N SER A 44 12.35 -3.98 -14.66
CA SER A 44 12.69 -3.10 -15.79
C SER A 44 12.20 -1.70 -15.47
N GLU A 45 13.03 -0.67 -15.69
CA GLU A 45 12.69 0.73 -15.36
C GLU A 45 11.38 1.19 -16.01
N LYS A 46 11.15 0.78 -17.26
CA LYS A 46 9.90 1.10 -17.98
C LYS A 46 8.67 0.49 -17.28
N LYS A 47 8.79 -0.76 -16.84
CA LYS A 47 7.72 -1.49 -16.17
C LYS A 47 7.48 -0.94 -14.76
N LEU A 48 8.56 -0.56 -14.07
CA LEU A 48 8.51 0.11 -12.77
C LEU A 48 7.74 1.43 -12.86
N HIS A 49 8.08 2.26 -13.83
CA HIS A 49 7.42 3.54 -14.06
C HIS A 49 5.93 3.39 -14.40
N GLN A 50 5.60 2.45 -15.30
CA GLN A 50 4.19 2.12 -15.62
C GLN A 50 3.41 1.65 -14.40
N MET A 51 4.03 0.79 -13.59
CA MET A 51 3.40 0.21 -12.41
C MET A 51 3.23 1.27 -11.32
N MET A 52 4.22 2.15 -11.13
CA MET A 52 4.15 3.30 -10.22
C MET A 52 3.03 4.27 -10.60
N ALA A 53 2.91 4.61 -11.89
CA ALA A 53 1.82 5.46 -12.40
C ALA A 53 0.45 4.81 -12.19
N ALA A 54 0.31 3.51 -12.49
CA ALA A 54 -0.93 2.77 -12.26
C ALA A 54 -1.29 2.67 -10.76
N MET A 55 -0.30 2.46 -9.89
CA MET A 55 -0.53 2.36 -8.44
C MET A 55 -0.91 3.71 -7.84
N LYS A 56 -0.26 4.79 -8.28
CA LYS A 56 -0.62 6.17 -7.90
C LYS A 56 -2.05 6.49 -8.32
N ALA A 57 -2.44 6.16 -9.54
CA ALA A 57 -3.80 6.37 -10.03
C ALA A 57 -4.87 5.58 -9.27
N ASN A 58 -4.54 4.38 -8.76
CA ASN A 58 -5.46 3.57 -7.94
C ASN A 58 -5.52 4.05 -6.48
N MET A 59 -4.41 4.57 -5.93
CA MET A 59 -4.37 5.15 -4.59
C MET A 59 -5.12 6.48 -4.49
N ASP A 60 -5.02 7.32 -5.52
CA ASP A 60 -5.70 8.63 -5.59
C ASP A 60 -7.23 8.49 -5.72
N LYS A 61 -7.70 7.39 -6.33
CA LYS A 61 -9.14 7.12 -6.55
C LYS A 61 -9.91 6.58 -5.33
N LYS A 62 -9.31 6.52 -4.13
CA LYS A 62 -9.95 5.94 -2.93
C LYS A 62 -9.95 6.87 -1.73
#